data_AF-A0A2M9Q8C0-F1
#
_entry.id   AF-A0A2M9Q8C0-F1
#
_cell.length_a   1.000
_cell.length_b   1.000
_cell.length_c   1.000
_cell.angle_alpha   90.00
_cell.angle_beta   90.00
_cell.angle_gamma   90.00
#
_symmetry.space_group_name_H-M   'P 1'
#
loop_
_entity.id
_entity.type
_entity.pdbx_description
1 polymer ?
#
loop_
_entity_poly.entity_id
_entity_poly.type
_entity_poly.pdbx_seq_one_letter_code
_entity_poly.pdbx_strand_id
1 'polypeptide(L)'
;EVTVWAQVKKIEPAIYKLYEELVTSNEPIEKRLELLFLASEFLIHSRTRDGAQHILEVMQAKETWTIQELHDHNELMNYSVDLEVFVEYLVDKGYIQIEPIVAKSEMIFHRHYKVNKEALEMEHEL
;
A
#
# COMPACT_ATOMS: atom_id res chain seq x y z
N GLU A 1 -8.71 -15.97 -22.76
CA GLU A 1 -8.90 -14.67 -22.09
C GLU A 1 -7.71 -13.77 -22.47
N VAL A 2 -7.87 -12.91 -23.49
CA VAL A 2 -6.77 -12.14 -24.14
C VAL A 2 -7.04 -10.62 -24.05
N THR A 3 -8.08 -10.21 -23.31
CA THR A 3 -8.60 -8.84 -23.32
C THR A 3 -7.88 -7.92 -22.33
N VAL A 4 -7.55 -8.40 -21.13
CA VAL A 4 -6.87 -7.59 -20.10
C VAL A 4 -5.45 -7.23 -20.54
N TRP A 5 -4.66 -8.19 -21.01
CA TRP A 5 -3.29 -7.92 -21.46
C TRP A 5 -3.22 -6.98 -22.66
N ALA A 6 -4.21 -7.01 -23.56
CA ALA A 6 -4.30 -6.06 -24.66
C ALA A 6 -4.58 -4.62 -24.18
N GLN A 7 -5.29 -4.46 -23.06
CA GLN A 7 -5.51 -3.18 -22.40
C GLN A 7 -4.26 -2.73 -21.63
N VAL A 8 -3.67 -3.62 -20.82
CA VAL A 8 -2.43 -3.34 -20.08
C VAL A 8 -1.32 -2.92 -21.02
N LYS A 9 -1.18 -3.55 -22.19
CA LYS A 9 -0.20 -3.13 -23.20
C LYS A 9 -0.33 -1.67 -23.64
N LYS A 10 -1.54 -1.11 -23.62
CA LYS A 10 -1.81 0.29 -24.00
C LYS A 10 -1.65 1.25 -22.83
N ILE A 11 -2.10 0.84 -21.64
CA ILE A 11 -2.16 1.71 -20.45
C ILE A 11 -0.83 1.68 -19.70
N GLU A 12 -0.23 0.50 -19.56
CA GLU A 12 0.99 0.24 -18.80
C GLU A 12 1.95 -0.69 -19.59
N PRO A 13 2.58 -0.18 -20.67
CA PRO A 13 3.43 -1.00 -21.54
C PRO A 13 4.60 -1.67 -20.82
N ALA A 14 5.14 -1.03 -19.77
CA ALA A 14 6.21 -1.58 -18.94
C ALA A 14 5.80 -2.85 -18.20
N ILE A 15 4.57 -2.89 -17.66
CA ILE A 15 4.02 -4.08 -16.99
C ILE A 15 3.81 -5.21 -18.01
N TYR A 16 3.30 -4.88 -19.19
CA TYR A 16 3.17 -5.86 -20.27
C TYR A 16 4.52 -6.43 -20.70
N LYS A 17 5.57 -5.59 -20.76
CA LYS A 17 6.93 -6.01 -21.10
C LYS A 17 7.48 -7.01 -20.07
N LEU A 18 7.28 -6.77 -18.77
CA LEU A 18 7.71 -7.71 -17.72
C LEU A 18 7.02 -9.07 -17.86
N TYR A 19 5.73 -9.08 -18.16
CA TYR A 19 4.99 -10.32 -18.45
C TYR A 19 5.53 -11.04 -19.69
N GLU A 20 5.80 -10.31 -20.77
CA GLU A 20 6.41 -10.85 -21.99
C GLU A 20 7.77 -11.48 -21.71
N GLU A 21 8.65 -10.79 -20.97
CA GLU A 21 9.98 -11.31 -20.60
C GLU A 21 9.87 -12.56 -19.71
N LEU A 22 8.94 -12.58 -18.74
CA LEU A 22 8.70 -13.75 -17.90
C LEU A 22 8.32 -15.00 -18.72
N VAL A 23 7.43 -14.84 -19.70
CA VAL A 23 6.86 -15.97 -20.45
C VAL A 23 7.73 -16.39 -21.64
N THR A 24 8.36 -15.42 -22.32
CA THR A 24 9.00 -15.67 -23.62
C THR A 24 10.52 -15.68 -23.60
N SER A 25 11.15 -15.20 -22.51
CA SER A 25 12.61 -15.20 -22.43
C SER A 25 13.18 -16.62 -22.34
N ASN A 26 14.34 -16.81 -22.97
CA ASN A 26 15.12 -18.04 -22.94
C ASN A 26 16.03 -18.14 -21.70
N GLU A 27 15.99 -17.16 -20.80
CA GLU A 27 16.74 -17.20 -19.55
C GLU A 27 16.20 -18.26 -18.58
N PRO A 28 17.06 -18.75 -17.64
CA PRO A 28 16.61 -19.60 -16.55
C PRO A 28 15.42 -18.99 -15.80
N ILE A 29 14.53 -19.84 -15.28
CA ILE A 29 13.32 -19.36 -14.60
C ILE A 29 13.65 -18.50 -13.37
N GLU A 30 14.75 -18.81 -12.69
CA GLU A 30 15.23 -18.09 -11.51
C GLU A 30 15.54 -16.63 -11.83
N LYS A 31 16.25 -16.38 -12.94
CA LYS A 31 16.60 -15.04 -13.42
C LYS A 31 15.37 -14.22 -13.81
N ARG A 32 14.41 -14.86 -14.47
CA ARG A 32 13.15 -14.22 -14.88
C ARG A 32 12.29 -13.83 -13.68
N LEU A 33 12.25 -14.68 -12.65
CA LEU A 33 11.56 -14.39 -11.40
C LEU A 33 12.27 -13.28 -10.61
N GLU A 34 13.60 -13.28 -10.55
CA GLU A 34 14.39 -12.21 -9.93
C GLU A 34 14.07 -10.85 -10.55
N LEU A 35 14.08 -10.76 -11.88
CA LEU A 35 13.71 -9.54 -12.61
C LEU A 35 12.26 -9.11 -12.32
N LEU A 36 11.33 -10.06 -12.33
CA LEU A 36 9.93 -9.79 -12.03
C LEU A 36 9.76 -9.21 -10.63
N PHE A 37 10.36 -9.84 -9.62
CA PHE A 37 10.26 -9.38 -8.23
C PHE A 37 10.87 -8.00 -8.02
N LEU A 38 12.05 -7.74 -8.59
CA LEU A 38 12.69 -6.43 -8.53
C LEU A 38 11.80 -5.34 -9.12
N ALA A 39 11.22 -5.61 -10.29
CA ALA A 39 10.33 -4.67 -10.95
C ALA A 39 8.99 -4.51 -10.19
N SER A 40 8.43 -5.59 -9.64
CA SER A 40 7.23 -5.55 -8.81
C SER A 40 7.45 -4.73 -7.54
N GLU A 41 8.59 -4.88 -6.85
CA GLU A 41 8.92 -4.09 -5.66
C GLU A 41 8.95 -2.59 -6.00
N PHE A 42 9.64 -2.23 -7.09
CA PHE A 42 9.68 -0.85 -7.55
C PHE A 42 8.29 -0.31 -7.93
N LEU A 43 7.47 -1.10 -8.63
CA LEU A 43 6.12 -0.71 -9.04
C LEU A 43 5.18 -0.55 -7.85
N ILE A 44 5.24 -1.46 -6.87
CA ILE A 44 4.46 -1.37 -5.64
C ILE A 44 4.87 -0.11 -4.88
N HIS A 45 6.17 0.13 -4.71
CA HIS A 45 6.66 1.32 -4.02
C HIS A 45 6.22 2.61 -4.71
N SER A 46 6.46 2.75 -6.01
CA SER A 46 6.13 3.97 -6.77
C SER A 46 4.64 4.27 -6.86
N ARG A 47 3.76 3.28 -6.63
CA ARG A 47 2.30 3.45 -6.65
C ARG A 47 1.67 3.36 -5.26
N THR A 48 2.44 3.16 -4.20
CA THR A 48 1.90 2.94 -2.85
C THR A 48 1.04 4.13 -2.43
N ARG A 49 1.52 5.36 -2.64
CA ARG A 49 0.80 6.60 -2.33
C ARG A 49 -0.57 6.66 -3.02
N ASP A 50 -0.58 6.53 -4.35
CA ASP A 50 -1.81 6.59 -5.15
C ASP A 50 -2.78 5.48 -4.76
N GLY A 51 -2.26 4.27 -4.53
CA GLY A 51 -3.07 3.13 -4.07
C GLY A 51 -3.61 3.29 -2.65
N ALA A 52 -2.94 4.07 -1.80
CA ALA A 52 -3.32 4.35 -0.43
C ALA A 52 -4.12 5.65 -0.28
N GLN A 53 -4.29 6.44 -1.34
CA GLN A 53 -4.91 7.76 -1.28
C GLN A 53 -6.26 7.74 -0.55
N HIS A 54 -7.14 6.80 -0.91
CA HIS A 54 -8.48 6.71 -0.32
C HIS A 54 -8.45 6.49 1.21
N ILE A 55 -7.67 5.51 1.70
CA ILE A 55 -7.59 5.27 3.15
C ILE A 55 -6.92 6.43 3.89
N LEU A 56 -5.90 7.06 3.28
CA LEU A 56 -5.21 8.21 3.87
C LEU A 56 -6.13 9.44 3.94
N GLU A 57 -6.99 9.65 2.96
CA GLU A 57 -8.01 10.72 2.97
C GLU A 57 -9.06 10.47 4.05
N VAL A 58 -9.59 9.25 4.15
CA VAL A 58 -10.52 8.87 5.23
C VAL A 58 -9.89 9.08 6.61
N MET A 59 -8.66 8.63 6.80
CA MET A 59 -7.97 8.75 8.08
C MET A 59 -7.66 10.21 8.47
N GLN A 60 -7.60 11.14 7.52
CA GLN A 60 -7.40 12.56 7.81
C GLN A 60 -8.62 13.23 8.48
N ALA A 61 -9.80 12.59 8.46
CA ALA A 61 -11.00 13.13 9.10
C ALA A 61 -10.92 13.20 10.64
N LYS A 62 -9.96 12.49 11.26
CA LYS A 62 -9.74 12.45 12.71
C LYS A 62 -8.25 12.41 13.02
N GLU A 63 -7.84 12.93 14.18
CA GLU A 63 -6.41 12.98 14.56
C GLU A 63 -5.78 11.60 14.76
N THR A 64 -6.50 10.67 15.40
CA THR A 64 -6.02 9.30 15.66
C THR A 64 -7.13 8.28 15.57
N TRP A 65 -6.78 7.06 15.19
CA TRP A 65 -7.69 5.93 14.98
C TRP A 65 -7.22 4.70 15.73
N THR A 66 -8.13 3.97 16.34
CA THR A 66 -7.87 2.57 16.70
C THR A 66 -8.10 1.68 15.48
N ILE A 67 -7.52 0.48 15.47
CA ILE A 67 -7.76 -0.46 14.37
C ILE A 67 -9.25 -0.84 14.24
N GLN A 68 -9.96 -0.92 15.36
CA GLN A 68 -11.39 -1.19 15.38
C GLN A 68 -12.20 -0.06 14.73
N GLU A 69 -11.84 1.20 15.01
CA GLU A 69 -12.49 2.35 14.36
C GLU A 69 -12.28 2.37 12.84
N LEU A 70 -11.14 1.90 12.35
CA LEU A 70 -10.89 1.76 10.92
C LEU A 70 -11.75 0.66 10.30
N HIS A 71 -11.89 -0.50 10.97
CA HIS A 71 -12.78 -1.59 10.52
C HIS A 71 -14.26 -1.17 10.51
N ASP A 72 -14.69 -0.38 11.49
CA ASP A 72 -16.07 0.07 11.63
C ASP A 72 -16.42 1.25 10.70
N HIS A 73 -15.43 1.86 10.03
CA HIS A 73 -15.65 2.99 9.15
C HIS A 73 -16.26 2.54 7.81
N ASN A 74 -17.44 3.08 7.48
CA ASN A 74 -18.19 2.66 6.29
C ASN A 74 -17.40 2.69 4.97
N GLU A 75 -16.53 3.70 4.80
CA GLU A 75 -15.70 3.84 3.59
C GLU A 75 -14.54 2.84 3.51
N LEU A 76 -14.19 2.21 4.63
CA LEU A 76 -13.08 1.26 4.74
C LEU A 76 -13.54 -0.19 4.82
N MET A 77 -14.85 -0.45 4.95
CA MET A 77 -15.41 -1.81 5.01
C MET A 77 -14.99 -2.70 3.82
N ASN A 78 -14.74 -2.09 2.65
CA ASN A 78 -14.34 -2.81 1.43
C ASN A 78 -12.88 -3.30 1.46
N TYR A 79 -12.03 -2.79 2.37
CA TYR A 79 -10.68 -3.32 2.58
C TYR A 79 -10.71 -4.68 3.30
N SER A 80 -11.82 -4.99 3.97
CA SER A 80 -12.12 -6.30 4.54
C SER A 80 -10.99 -6.85 5.45
N VAL A 81 -10.74 -8.16 5.40
CA VAL A 81 -9.78 -8.88 6.26
C VAL A 81 -8.34 -8.35 6.11
N ASP A 82 -8.00 -7.74 4.98
CA ASP A 82 -6.65 -7.28 4.68
C ASP A 82 -6.34 -5.87 5.21
N LEU A 83 -7.31 -5.18 5.82
CA LEU A 83 -7.15 -3.81 6.31
C LEU A 83 -5.98 -3.67 7.28
N GLU A 84 -5.82 -4.61 8.22
CA GLU A 84 -4.73 -4.56 9.21
C GLU A 84 -3.36 -4.68 8.55
N VAL A 85 -3.23 -5.64 7.63
CA VAL A 85 -1.99 -5.86 6.87
C VAL A 85 -1.66 -4.61 6.05
N PHE A 86 -2.67 -3.99 5.44
CA PHE A 86 -2.47 -2.79 4.64
C PHE A 86 -2.05 -1.59 5.51
N VAL A 87 -2.69 -1.40 6.67
CA VAL A 87 -2.30 -0.34 7.62
C VAL A 87 -0.87 -0.55 8.11
N GLU A 88 -0.49 -1.77 8.51
CA GLU A 88 0.89 -2.06 8.95
C GLU A 88 1.90 -1.87 7.80
N TYR A 89 1.54 -2.20 6.57
CA TYR A 89 2.36 -1.89 5.40
C TYR A 89 2.55 -0.37 5.22
N LEU A 90 1.49 0.43 5.36
CA LEU A 90 1.58 1.89 5.28
C LEU A 90 2.33 2.52 6.46
N VAL A 91 2.36 1.85 7.62
CA VAL A 91 3.26 2.20 8.72
C VAL A 91 4.71 1.94 8.36
N ASP A 92 5.03 0.76 7.81
CA ASP A 92 6.39 0.43 7.33
C ASP A 92 6.87 1.42 6.26
N LYS A 93 5.97 1.88 5.38
CA LYS A 93 6.28 2.91 4.37
C LYS A 93 6.26 4.35 4.90
N GLY A 94 5.89 4.55 6.16
CA GLY A 94 5.93 5.87 6.82
C GLY A 94 4.76 6.80 6.49
N TYR A 95 3.74 6.34 5.75
CA TYR A 95 2.51 7.11 5.49
C TYR A 95 1.59 7.16 6.71
N ILE A 96 1.67 6.16 7.60
CA ILE A 96 0.93 6.10 8.86
C ILE A 96 1.94 6.02 10.02
N GLN A 97 1.65 6.74 11.10
CA GLN A 97 2.41 6.71 12.35
C GLN A 97 1.61 6.01 13.44
N ILE A 98 2.31 5.32 14.34
CA ILE A 98 1.73 4.75 15.55
C ILE A 98 1.93 5.72 16.72
N GLU A 99 0.85 6.06 17.39
CA GLU A 99 0.86 6.86 18.61
C GLU A 99 0.40 5.98 19.79
N PRO A 100 1.26 5.75 20.81
CA PRO A 100 0.88 4.96 21.97
C PRO A 100 0.02 5.80 22.92
N ILE A 101 -1.21 5.35 23.21
CA ILE A 101 -2.08 5.99 24.20
C ILE A 101 -2.13 5.13 25.46
N VAL A 102 -1.83 5.75 26.60
CA VAL A 102 -1.83 5.09 27.92
C VAL A 102 -3.26 4.80 28.35
N ALA A 103 -3.59 3.53 28.61
CA ALA A 103 -4.86 3.15 29.20
C ALA A 103 -4.96 3.66 30.64
N LYS A 104 -6.20 3.92 31.11
CA LYS A 104 -6.47 4.38 32.50
C LYS A 104 -5.89 3.43 33.58
N SER A 105 -5.64 2.16 33.24
CA SER A 105 -4.74 1.31 34.00
C SER A 105 -3.33 1.46 33.41
N GLU A 106 -2.42 2.11 34.14
CA GLU A 106 -1.08 2.58 33.73
C GLU A 106 -0.09 1.48 33.24
N MET A 107 -0.57 0.31 32.82
CA MET A 107 0.22 -0.84 32.37
C MET A 107 -0.11 -1.33 30.95
N ILE A 108 -1.12 -0.76 30.27
CA ILE A 108 -1.50 -1.15 28.90
C ILE A 108 -1.41 0.06 27.96
N PHE A 109 -0.71 -0.10 26.85
CA PHE A 109 -0.67 0.86 25.76
C PHE A 109 -1.58 0.39 24.62
N HIS A 110 -2.48 1.25 24.16
CA HIS A 110 -3.23 1.01 22.93
C HIS A 110 -2.50 1.67 21.76
N ARG A 111 -2.33 0.92 20.66
CA ARG A 111 -1.81 1.46 19.41
C ARG A 111 -2.90 2.28 18.75
N HIS A 112 -2.64 3.55 18.56
CA HIS A 112 -3.45 4.41 17.72
C HIS A 112 -2.66 4.72 16.44
N TYR A 113 -3.37 4.92 15.35
CA TYR A 113 -2.83 5.16 14.01
C TYR A 113 -3.20 6.57 13.57
N LYS A 114 -2.27 7.30 12.96
CA LYS A 114 -2.52 8.61 12.37
C LYS A 114 -1.77 8.78 11.06
N VAL A 115 -2.30 9.60 10.18
CA VAL A 115 -1.62 9.93 8.91
C VAL A 115 -0.38 10.77 9.19
N ASN A 116 0.74 10.39 8.57
CA ASN A 116 1.96 11.18 8.61
C ASN A 116 1.88 12.33 7.59
N LYS A 117 1.47 13.51 8.05
CA LYS A 117 1.29 14.68 7.18
C LYS A 117 2.60 15.14 6.52
N GLU A 118 3.73 15.03 7.22
CA GLU A 118 5.04 15.41 6.67
C GLU A 118 5.43 14.52 5.48
N ALA A 119 5.14 13.22 5.55
CA ALA A 119 5.39 12.30 4.43
C ALA A 119 4.54 12.62 3.20
N LEU A 120 3.33 13.16 3.38
CA LEU A 120 2.46 13.55 2.26
C LEU A 120 2.91 14.84 1.57
N GLU A 121 3.56 15.74 2.30
CA GLU A 121 4.07 17.02 1.80
C GLU A 121 5.41 16.86 1.05
N MET A 122 6.31 16.02 1.54
CA MET A 122 7.64 15.80 0.93
C MET A 122 7.60 15.20 -0.49
N GLU A 123 6.59 14.38 -0.81
CA GLU A 123 6.43 13.80 -2.15
C GLU A 123 5.86 14.80 -3.18
N HIS A 124 5.26 15.91 -2.74
CA HIS A 124 4.77 16.96 -3.67
C HIS A 124 5.89 17.87 -4.20
N GLU A 125 7.10 17.79 -3.62
CA GLU A 125 8.26 18.62 -3.97
C GLU A 125 9.27 17.92 -4.92
N LEU A 126 9.02 16.66 -5.29
CA LEU A 126 9.80 15.85 -6.24
C LEU A 126 9.11 15.73 -7.59
#